data_AF-A0A2N2N3S1-F1
#
_entry.id   AF-A0A2N2N3S1-F1
#
_cell.length_a   1.000
_cell.length_b   1.000
_cell.length_c   1.000
_cell.angle_alpha   90.00
_cell.angle_beta   90.00
_cell.angle_gamma   90.00
#
_symmetry.space_group_name_H-M   'P 1'
#
loop_
_entity.id
_entity.type
_entity.pdbx_description
1 polymer ?
#
loop_
_entity_poly.entity_id
_entity_poly.type
_entity_poly.pdbx_seq_one_letter_code
_entity_poly.pdbx_strand_id
1 'polypeptide(L)'
;MPVQILIPASEVKDRQGSALVLDHEGRCSRCNQTPANFFEVHRLHYRVGFKHNHLYGKKYRISKSYLLKIRVCETCFKSDYLTHPELLDRGTSQLAKIAHMHSIAWTVGGLLAACGFLLLTPIIPANGILSTIKQMWQVPVVVGVLVLFLTWLSQKKYQSKVLHEIEKTNPGFQPLPRAEVHTYVMKTEDDPSATALEIILENESWAEACAKNNQWKYDQAPLPEEETLKKG
;
A
#
# COMPACT_ATOMS: atom_id res chain seq x y z
N MET A 1 23.53 7.49 1.95
CA MET A 1 23.21 6.14 1.40
C MET A 1 21.89 5.69 2.03
N PRO A 2 21.14 4.73 1.45
CA PRO A 2 19.94 4.25 2.11
C PRO A 2 20.28 3.62 3.47
N VAL A 3 19.43 3.85 4.47
CA VAL A 3 19.57 3.33 5.83
C VAL A 3 18.49 2.31 6.09
N GLN A 4 18.88 1.15 6.62
CA GLN A 4 17.95 0.12 7.08
C GLN A 4 17.69 0.30 8.58
N ILE A 5 16.42 0.39 8.98
CA ILE A 5 15.99 0.38 10.38
C ILE A 5 15.44 -1.01 10.70
N LEU A 6 15.98 -1.64 11.74
CA LEU A 6 15.59 -2.98 12.19
C LEU A 6 14.69 -2.86 13.41
N ILE A 7 13.39 -3.12 13.21
CA ILE A 7 12.37 -3.02 14.24
C ILE A 7 12.16 -4.40 14.89
N PRO A 8 12.28 -4.48 16.23
CA PRO A 8 12.15 -5.73 16.96
C PRO A 8 10.70 -6.23 17.03
N ALA A 9 10.52 -7.52 17.25
CA ALA A 9 9.23 -8.16 17.39
C ALA A 9 8.38 -7.57 18.51
N SER A 10 9.01 -7.11 19.60
CA SER A 10 8.33 -6.44 20.73
C SER A 10 7.49 -5.24 20.30
N GLU A 11 7.91 -4.52 19.26
CA GLU A 11 7.18 -3.34 18.77
C GLU A 11 5.97 -3.70 17.91
N VAL A 12 5.92 -4.92 17.36
CA VAL A 12 4.95 -5.29 16.33
C VAL A 12 3.96 -6.35 16.82
N LYS A 13 4.39 -7.26 17.70
CA LYS A 13 3.67 -8.46 18.12
C LYS A 13 2.24 -8.19 18.63
N ASP A 14 2.06 -7.09 19.34
CA ASP A 14 0.79 -6.74 20.00
C ASP A 14 -0.01 -5.67 19.26
N ARG A 15 0.45 -5.22 18.08
CA ARG A 15 -0.20 -4.17 17.29
C ARG A 15 -1.36 -4.65 16.40
N GLN A 16 -2.17 -5.59 16.87
CA GLN A 16 -3.26 -6.16 16.06
C GLN A 16 -4.26 -5.06 15.64
N GLY A 17 -4.26 -4.70 14.36
CA GLY A 17 -5.11 -3.64 13.82
C GLY A 17 -4.69 -2.21 14.19
N SER A 18 -3.66 -2.02 15.02
CA SER A 18 -3.12 -0.69 15.33
C SER A 18 -1.95 -0.33 14.41
N ALA A 19 -1.64 0.97 14.35
CA ALA A 19 -0.56 1.48 13.52
C ALA A 19 0.73 1.61 14.33
N LEU A 20 1.85 1.15 13.75
CA LEU A 20 3.19 1.60 14.11
C LEU A 20 3.43 2.93 13.38
N VAL A 21 3.49 4.02 14.14
CA VAL A 21 3.66 5.37 13.58
C VAL A 21 5.10 5.79 13.78
N LEU A 22 5.82 5.99 12.68
CA LEU A 22 7.15 6.56 12.64
C LEU A 22 7.03 8.07 12.45
N ASP A 23 7.34 8.78 13.52
CA ASP A 23 7.33 10.23 13.60
C ASP A 23 8.63 10.71 14.25
N HIS A 24 9.20 11.76 13.69
CA HIS A 24 10.35 12.44 14.25
C HIS A 24 10.24 13.95 13.96
N GLU A 25 10.02 14.72 15.02
CA GLU A 25 10.02 16.20 15.02
C GLU A 25 9.12 16.86 13.95
N GLY A 26 8.08 16.18 13.45
CA GLY A 26 7.22 16.72 12.40
C GLY A 26 7.93 16.91 11.04
N ARG A 27 9.09 16.27 10.84
CA ARG A 27 9.86 16.30 9.59
C ARG A 27 9.40 15.21 8.62
N CYS A 28 9.44 15.53 7.33
CA CYS A 28 9.17 14.57 6.27
C CYS A 28 10.29 13.53 6.19
N SER A 29 9.91 12.25 6.16
CA SER A 29 10.86 11.14 6.02
C SER A 29 11.64 11.16 4.71
N ARG A 30 11.17 11.84 3.65
CA ARG A 30 11.84 11.83 2.33
C ARG A 30 12.71 13.07 2.08
N CYS A 31 12.18 14.26 2.37
CA CYS A 31 12.81 15.52 2.00
C CYS A 31 13.18 16.42 3.18
N ASN A 32 12.99 15.95 4.43
CA ASN A 32 13.23 16.71 5.66
C ASN A 32 12.40 17.99 5.86
N GLN A 33 11.51 18.34 4.93
CA GLN A 33 10.65 19.50 5.04
C GLN A 33 9.69 19.39 6.24
N THR A 34 9.40 20.54 6.82
CA THR A 34 8.42 20.75 7.90
C THR A 34 7.40 21.80 7.46
N PRO A 35 6.10 21.65 7.77
CA PRO A 35 5.51 20.56 8.56
C PRO A 35 5.18 19.33 7.72
N ALA A 36 5.33 18.14 8.31
CA ALA A 36 4.91 16.88 7.74
C ALA A 36 3.66 16.35 8.46
N ASN A 37 2.48 16.67 7.91
CA ASN A 37 1.19 16.34 8.53
C ASN A 37 0.51 15.10 7.91
N PHE A 38 1.13 14.52 6.89
CA PHE A 38 0.58 13.38 6.16
C PHE A 38 1.37 12.12 6.47
N PHE A 39 0.83 10.97 6.09
CA PHE A 39 1.46 9.68 6.30
C PHE A 39 1.47 8.86 5.02
N GLU A 40 2.63 8.29 4.73
CA GLU A 40 2.80 7.13 3.88
C GLU A 40 2.37 5.88 4.67
N VAL A 41 1.57 5.00 4.07
CA VAL A 41 1.02 3.82 4.77
C VAL A 41 1.46 2.53 4.08
N HIS A 42 1.88 1.56 4.89
CA HIS A 42 2.16 0.18 4.48
C HIS A 42 1.30 -0.79 5.26
N ARG A 43 0.67 -1.74 4.56
CA ARG A 43 -0.12 -2.81 5.18
C ARG A 43 0.73 -4.06 5.32
N LEU A 44 0.95 -4.49 6.55
CA LEU A 44 1.94 -5.50 6.85
C LEU A 44 1.33 -6.65 7.65
N HIS A 45 2.02 -7.79 7.65
CA HIS A 45 1.63 -8.96 8.39
C HIS A 45 2.79 -9.44 9.26
N TYR A 46 2.56 -9.49 10.57
CA TYR A 46 3.43 -10.18 11.50
C TYR A 46 3.16 -11.69 11.40
N ARG A 47 4.18 -12.46 11.02
CA ARG A 47 4.06 -13.89 10.69
C ARG A 47 5.06 -14.72 11.47
N VAL A 48 4.57 -15.80 12.07
CA VAL A 48 5.39 -16.71 12.88
C VAL A 48 5.07 -18.17 12.57
N GLY A 49 6.11 -19.00 12.54
CA GLY A 49 6.01 -20.45 12.45
C GLY A 49 5.44 -20.90 11.10
N PHE A 50 6.22 -20.77 10.04
CA PHE A 50 5.88 -21.29 8.72
C PHE A 50 5.71 -22.82 8.77
N LYS A 51 4.59 -23.34 8.25
CA LYS A 51 4.30 -24.77 8.21
C LYS A 51 4.68 -25.33 6.84
N HIS A 52 5.70 -26.20 6.80
CA HIS A 52 6.23 -26.74 5.54
C HIS A 52 5.22 -27.67 4.82
N ASN A 53 4.48 -28.49 5.58
CA ASN A 53 3.43 -29.36 5.05
C ASN A 53 2.07 -28.69 5.18
N HIS A 54 1.62 -27.98 4.14
CA HIS A 54 0.26 -27.43 4.11
C HIS A 54 -0.58 -28.10 3.02
N LEU A 55 -1.46 -29.01 3.42
CA LEU A 55 -2.66 -29.34 2.66
C LEU A 55 -3.68 -28.23 2.97
N TYR A 56 -3.99 -27.39 1.98
CA TYR A 56 -5.04 -26.34 1.98
C TYR A 56 -5.41 -25.77 3.37
N GLY A 57 -4.70 -24.73 3.85
CA GLY A 57 -4.95 -24.12 5.16
C GLY A 57 -4.04 -22.92 5.53
N LYS A 58 -4.07 -22.50 6.81
CA LYS A 58 -3.23 -21.40 7.35
C LYS A 58 -1.73 -21.75 7.26
N LYS A 59 -1.00 -21.06 6.38
CA LYS A 59 0.46 -21.24 6.13
C LYS A 59 1.35 -20.93 7.33
N TYR A 60 0.88 -20.12 8.26
CA TYR A 60 1.63 -19.67 9.43
C TYR A 60 0.88 -20.05 10.71
N ARG A 61 1.62 -20.34 11.79
CA ARG A 61 1.03 -20.55 13.12
C ARG A 61 0.34 -19.27 13.60
N ILE A 62 0.98 -18.12 13.38
CA ILE A 62 0.47 -16.81 13.75
C ILE A 62 0.58 -15.88 12.55
N SER A 63 -0.49 -15.14 12.28
CA SER A 63 -0.57 -14.16 11.19
C SER A 63 -1.46 -13.01 11.65
N LYS A 64 -0.85 -11.90 12.09
CA LYS A 64 -1.54 -10.70 12.57
C LYS A 64 -1.29 -9.55 11.58
N SER A 65 -2.35 -8.86 11.14
CA SER A 65 -2.22 -7.67 10.30
C SER A 65 -2.02 -6.42 11.14
N TYR A 66 -1.12 -5.54 10.70
CA TYR A 66 -0.89 -4.23 11.30
C TYR A 66 -0.57 -3.19 10.21
N LEU A 67 -0.56 -1.92 10.59
CA LEU A 67 -0.22 -0.82 9.69
C LEU A 67 1.09 -0.18 10.09
N LEU A 68 1.89 0.23 9.12
CA LEU A 68 3.02 1.12 9.32
C LEU A 68 2.66 2.49 8.72
N LYS A 69 2.85 3.55 9.49
CA LYS A 69 2.65 4.93 9.03
C LYS A 69 3.96 5.68 9.16
N ILE A 70 4.45 6.24 8.05
CA ILE A 70 5.68 7.03 8.00
C ILE A 70 5.31 8.47 7.64
N ARG A 71 5.78 9.43 8.43
CA ARG A 71 5.38 10.83 8.27
C ARG A 71 6.01 11.49 7.02
N VAL A 72 5.19 12.18 6.23
CA VAL A 72 5.58 12.85 4.97
C VAL A 72 4.96 14.25 4.84
N CYS A 73 5.63 15.14 4.09
CA CYS A 73 5.09 16.47 3.78
C CYS A 73 3.99 16.40 2.71
N GLU A 74 3.27 17.51 2.52
CA GLU A 74 2.19 17.60 1.52
C GLU A 74 2.67 17.29 0.11
N THR A 75 3.85 17.78 -0.29
CA THR A 75 4.39 17.56 -1.64
C THR A 75 4.65 16.08 -1.90
N CYS A 76 5.32 15.39 -0.97
CA CYS A 76 5.57 13.95 -1.06
C CYS A 76 4.27 13.14 -1.02
N PHE A 77 3.28 13.58 -0.24
CA PHE A 77 1.97 12.95 -0.21
C PHE A 77 1.21 13.10 -1.54
N LYS A 78 1.28 14.28 -2.18
CA LYS A 78 0.71 14.51 -3.50
C LYS A 78 1.43 13.70 -4.57
N SER A 79 2.75 13.53 -4.48
CA SER A 79 3.49 12.67 -5.42
C SER A 79 3.11 11.19 -5.27
N ASP A 80 2.81 10.74 -4.05
CA ASP A 80 2.29 9.39 -3.83
C ASP A 80 0.91 9.19 -4.45
N TYR A 81 0.05 10.22 -4.44
CA TYR A 81 -1.24 10.14 -5.14
C TYR A 81 -1.07 9.95 -6.67
N LEU A 82 -0.02 10.53 -7.25
CA LEU A 82 0.25 10.40 -8.68
C LEU A 82 0.81 9.02 -9.06
N THR A 83 1.59 8.39 -8.18
CA THR A 83 2.31 7.14 -8.46
C THR A 83 1.61 5.91 -7.88
N HIS A 84 1.12 5.98 -6.64
CA HIS A 84 0.58 4.87 -5.85
C HIS A 84 -0.65 5.29 -5.01
N PRO A 85 -1.76 5.73 -5.64
CA PRO A 85 -2.92 6.27 -4.93
C PRO A 85 -3.59 5.29 -3.95
N GLU A 86 -3.45 3.98 -4.18
CA GLU A 86 -4.01 2.91 -3.34
C GLU A 86 -3.33 2.74 -1.98
N LEU A 87 -2.13 3.32 -1.82
CA LEU A 87 -1.30 3.21 -0.62
C LEU A 87 -1.38 4.47 0.28
N LEU A 88 -2.28 5.41 -0.03
CA LEU A 88 -2.50 6.60 0.79
C LEU A 88 -3.27 6.30 2.09
N ASP A 89 -3.00 7.08 3.13
CA ASP A 89 -3.74 7.00 4.39
C ASP A 89 -5.21 7.40 4.21
N ARG A 90 -6.12 6.46 4.46
CA ARG A 90 -7.56 6.63 4.21
C ARG A 90 -8.23 7.68 5.09
N GLY A 91 -7.62 8.07 6.21
CA GLY A 91 -8.30 8.86 7.25
C GLY A 91 -8.16 10.37 7.15
N THR A 92 -7.10 10.89 6.52
CA THR A 92 -6.61 12.24 6.86
C THR A 92 -6.78 13.30 5.77
N SER A 93 -6.85 12.93 4.48
CA SER A 93 -6.85 13.93 3.39
C SER A 93 -7.99 13.74 2.38
N GLN A 94 -8.39 14.83 1.72
CA GLN A 94 -9.39 14.78 0.64
C GLN A 94 -8.90 13.95 -0.56
N LEU A 95 -7.61 14.02 -0.88
CA LEU A 95 -7.01 13.22 -1.96
C LEU A 95 -7.11 11.72 -1.67
N ALA A 96 -6.89 11.29 -0.43
CA ALA A 96 -7.04 9.90 -0.05
C ALA A 96 -8.49 9.41 -0.16
N LYS A 97 -9.47 10.25 0.20
CA LYS A 97 -10.90 9.94 0.01
C LYS A 97 -11.24 9.75 -1.47
N ILE A 98 -10.72 10.64 -2.33
CA ILE A 98 -10.93 10.55 -3.78
C ILE A 98 -10.28 9.29 -4.36
N ALA A 99 -9.02 9.00 -4.00
CA ALA A 99 -8.34 7.76 -4.40
C ALA A 99 -9.13 6.51 -3.99
N HIS A 100 -9.69 6.53 -2.78
CA HIS A 100 -10.50 5.42 -2.29
C HIS A 100 -11.81 5.27 -3.07
N MET A 101 -12.51 6.37 -3.37
CA MET A 101 -13.72 6.33 -4.21
C MET A 101 -13.41 5.79 -5.60
N HIS A 102 -12.29 6.19 -6.21
CA HIS A 102 -11.87 5.65 -7.51
C HIS A 102 -11.61 4.15 -7.43
N SER A 103 -10.91 3.68 -6.40
CA SER A 103 -10.67 2.24 -6.18
C SER A 103 -11.98 1.44 -6.00
N ILE A 104 -12.95 1.97 -5.25
CA ILE A 104 -14.28 1.35 -5.10
C ILE A 104 -14.99 1.33 -6.46
N ALA A 105 -15.01 2.44 -7.19
CA ALA A 105 -15.68 2.53 -8.47
C ALA A 105 -15.09 1.58 -9.52
N TRP A 106 -13.76 1.43 -9.55
CA TRP A 106 -13.09 0.41 -10.37
C TRP A 106 -13.56 -1.01 -10.00
N THR A 107 -13.65 -1.31 -8.70
CA THR A 107 -14.10 -2.63 -8.22
C THR A 107 -15.56 -2.89 -8.58
N VAL A 108 -16.45 -1.93 -8.36
CA VAL A 108 -17.88 -2.06 -8.66
C VAL A 108 -18.11 -2.15 -10.16
N GLY A 109 -17.48 -1.29 -10.97
CA GLY A 109 -17.60 -1.33 -12.42
C GLY A 109 -17.04 -2.63 -13.02
N GLY A 110 -15.90 -3.10 -12.50
CA GLY A 110 -15.31 -4.39 -12.88
C GLY A 110 -16.20 -5.58 -12.51
N LEU A 111 -16.78 -5.57 -11.30
CA LEU A 111 -17.71 -6.62 -10.86
C LEU A 111 -18.98 -6.65 -11.71
N LEU A 112 -19.58 -5.49 -12.02
CA LEU A 112 -20.76 -5.40 -12.89
C LEU A 112 -20.47 -5.95 -14.29
N ALA A 113 -19.34 -5.54 -14.89
CA ALA A 113 -18.91 -6.06 -16.17
C ALA A 113 -18.69 -7.58 -16.12
N ALA A 114 -17.99 -8.08 -15.09
CA ALA A 114 -17.75 -9.52 -14.91
C ALA A 114 -19.06 -10.31 -14.75
N CYS A 115 -20.02 -9.82 -13.95
CA CYS A 115 -21.35 -10.42 -13.83
C CYS A 115 -22.08 -10.48 -15.18
N GLY A 116 -22.00 -9.41 -15.97
CA GLY A 116 -22.57 -9.37 -17.31
C GLY A 116 -21.91 -10.38 -18.27
N PHE A 117 -20.59 -10.53 -18.21
CA PHE A 117 -19.88 -11.56 -18.98
C PHE A 117 -20.18 -12.98 -18.50
N LEU A 118 -20.37 -13.20 -17.20
CA LEU A 118 -20.78 -14.49 -16.66
C LEU A 118 -22.15 -14.92 -17.21
N LEU A 119 -23.08 -13.98 -17.38
CA LEU A 119 -24.37 -14.25 -18.03
C LEU A 119 -24.22 -14.72 -19.48
N LEU A 120 -23.17 -14.30 -20.21
CA LEU A 120 -22.90 -14.80 -21.56
C LEU A 120 -22.39 -16.25 -21.59
N THR A 121 -21.81 -16.75 -20.49
CA THR A 121 -21.20 -18.08 -20.48
C THR A 121 -22.23 -19.22 -20.56
N PRO A 122 -21.83 -20.41 -21.06
CA PRO A 122 -22.68 -21.60 -21.04
C PRO A 122 -22.87 -22.20 -19.63
N ILE A 123 -22.18 -21.68 -18.61
CA ILE A 123 -22.26 -22.15 -17.22
C ILE A 123 -23.67 -21.93 -16.64
N ILE A 124 -24.36 -20.87 -17.09
CA ILE A 124 -25.71 -20.54 -16.64
C ILE A 124 -26.72 -21.11 -17.65
N PRO A 125 -27.49 -22.16 -17.27
CA PRO A 125 -28.44 -22.81 -18.15
C PRO A 125 -29.58 -21.86 -18.52
N ALA A 126 -29.96 -21.85 -19.80
CA ALA A 126 -30.95 -20.93 -20.35
C ALA A 126 -32.40 -21.47 -20.18
N ASN A 127 -32.74 -22.00 -19.01
CA ASN A 127 -34.03 -22.65 -18.78
C ASN A 127 -34.94 -21.75 -17.92
N GLY A 128 -36.18 -21.54 -18.37
CA GLY A 128 -37.19 -20.75 -17.63
C GLY A 128 -36.78 -19.29 -17.41
N ILE A 129 -36.94 -18.79 -16.18
CA ILE A 129 -36.69 -17.39 -15.76
C ILE A 129 -35.23 -16.95 -16.03
N LEU A 130 -34.28 -17.90 -16.02
CA LEU A 130 -32.87 -17.62 -16.29
C LEU A 130 -32.60 -17.20 -17.73
N SER A 131 -33.45 -17.56 -18.70
CA SER A 131 -33.27 -17.13 -20.10
C SER A 131 -33.53 -15.62 -20.26
N THR A 132 -34.52 -15.07 -19.55
CA THR A 132 -34.84 -13.64 -19.55
C THR A 132 -33.73 -12.83 -18.89
N ILE A 133 -33.18 -13.32 -17.77
CA ILE A 133 -32.02 -12.69 -17.11
C ILE A 133 -30.78 -12.74 -18.03
N LYS A 134 -30.59 -13.87 -18.72
CA LYS A 134 -29.49 -14.04 -19.69
C LYS A 134 -29.60 -13.06 -20.86
N GLN A 135 -30.81 -12.74 -21.34
CA GLN A 135 -31.00 -11.73 -22.39
C GLN A 135 -30.64 -10.31 -21.94
N MET A 136 -30.74 -10.01 -20.65
CA MET A 136 -30.39 -8.70 -20.08
C MET A 136 -28.89 -8.51 -19.79
N TRP A 137 -28.02 -9.43 -20.21
CA TRP A 137 -26.57 -9.36 -19.94
C TRP A 137 -25.91 -8.03 -20.35
N GLN A 138 -26.43 -7.37 -21.40
CA GLN A 138 -25.90 -6.10 -21.90
C GLN A 138 -26.00 -4.99 -20.86
N VAL A 139 -27.06 -4.98 -20.02
CA VAL A 139 -27.30 -3.93 -19.04
C VAL A 139 -26.16 -3.83 -18.01
N PRO A 140 -25.79 -4.90 -17.26
CA PRO A 140 -24.69 -4.83 -16.31
C PRO A 140 -23.33 -4.59 -16.99
N VAL A 141 -23.11 -5.08 -18.22
CA VAL A 141 -21.88 -4.78 -18.97
C VAL A 141 -21.79 -3.29 -19.30
N VAL A 142 -22.83 -2.71 -19.92
CA VAL A 142 -22.83 -1.29 -20.32
C VAL A 142 -22.70 -0.38 -19.11
N VAL A 143 -23.44 -0.65 -18.03
CA VAL A 143 -23.34 0.11 -16.78
C VAL A 143 -21.93 -0.03 -16.18
N GLY A 144 -21.38 -1.23 -16.14
CA GLY A 144 -20.02 -1.48 -15.64
C GLY A 144 -18.97 -0.69 -16.42
N VAL A 145 -18.98 -0.81 -17.75
CA VAL A 145 -18.06 -0.07 -18.64
C VAL A 145 -18.20 1.44 -18.47
N LEU A 146 -19.42 1.96 -18.35
CA LEU A 146 -19.66 3.39 -18.15
C LEU A 146 -19.05 3.87 -16.81
N VAL A 147 -19.24 3.12 -15.73
CA VAL A 147 -18.64 3.43 -14.42
C VAL A 147 -17.12 3.45 -14.51
N LEU A 148 -16.51 2.45 -15.16
CA LEU A 148 -15.06 2.40 -15.35
C LEU A 148 -14.54 3.59 -16.15
N PHE A 149 -15.20 3.92 -17.25
CA PHE A 149 -14.81 5.04 -18.12
C PHE A 149 -14.89 6.40 -17.39
N LEU A 150 -15.99 6.67 -16.69
CA LEU A 150 -16.14 7.89 -15.90
C LEU A 150 -15.13 7.97 -14.76
N THR A 151 -14.82 6.83 -14.12
CA THR A 151 -13.80 6.75 -13.07
C THR A 151 -12.41 7.08 -13.63
N TRP A 152 -12.07 6.52 -14.79
CA TRP A 152 -10.81 6.79 -15.48
C TRP A 152 -10.66 8.26 -15.86
N LEU A 153 -11.69 8.88 -16.45
CA LEU A 153 -11.69 10.31 -16.77
C LEU A 153 -11.52 11.18 -15.52
N SER A 154 -12.25 10.84 -14.46
CA SER A 154 -12.15 11.53 -13.16
C SER A 154 -10.72 11.44 -12.61
N GLN A 155 -10.15 10.23 -12.58
CA GLN A 155 -8.79 9.99 -12.10
C GLN A 155 -7.77 10.77 -12.92
N LYS A 156 -7.84 10.74 -14.26
CA LYS A 156 -6.95 11.51 -15.13
C LYS A 156 -7.04 13.02 -14.85
N LYS A 157 -8.25 13.56 -14.74
CA LYS A 157 -8.46 14.99 -14.44
C LYS A 157 -7.85 15.37 -13.09
N TYR A 158 -8.04 14.57 -12.04
CA TYR A 158 -7.47 14.85 -10.72
C TYR A 158 -5.95 14.71 -10.70
N GLN A 159 -5.39 13.69 -11.34
CA GLN A 159 -3.94 13.53 -11.47
C GLN A 159 -3.30 14.72 -12.20
N SER A 160 -3.87 15.16 -13.33
CA SER A 160 -3.38 16.35 -14.03
C SER A 160 -3.45 17.61 -13.18
N LYS A 161 -4.52 17.80 -12.41
CA LYS A 161 -4.65 18.94 -11.49
C LYS A 161 -3.57 18.91 -10.40
N VAL A 162 -3.37 17.76 -9.76
CA VAL A 162 -2.37 17.60 -8.68
C VAL A 162 -0.96 17.78 -9.23
N LEU A 163 -0.66 17.23 -10.41
CA LEU A 163 0.63 17.42 -11.06
C LEU A 163 0.89 18.91 -11.33
N HIS A 164 -0.09 19.63 -11.88
CA HIS A 164 0.04 21.06 -12.15
C HIS A 164 0.23 21.88 -10.86
N GLU A 165 -0.45 21.50 -9.76
CA GLU A 165 -0.21 22.12 -8.45
C GLU A 165 1.22 21.88 -7.95
N ILE A 166 1.73 20.66 -8.07
CA ILE A 166 3.12 20.35 -7.68
C ILE A 166 4.10 21.16 -8.52
N GLU A 167 3.95 21.18 -9.84
CA GLU A 167 4.85 21.91 -10.75
C GLU A 167 4.84 23.41 -10.47
N LYS A 168 3.67 23.98 -10.15
CA LYS A 168 3.55 25.40 -9.82
C LYS A 168 4.23 25.76 -8.50
N THR A 169 4.13 24.91 -7.49
CA THR A 169 4.70 25.18 -6.16
C THR A 169 6.18 24.77 -6.07
N ASN A 170 6.58 23.71 -6.77
CA ASN A 170 7.91 23.13 -6.74
C ASN A 170 8.36 22.82 -8.19
N PRO A 171 8.80 23.84 -8.95
CA PRO A 171 9.24 23.63 -10.33
C PRO A 171 10.43 22.67 -10.38
N GLY A 172 10.34 21.65 -11.24
CA GLY A 172 11.37 20.61 -11.34
C GLY A 172 11.33 19.55 -10.24
N PHE A 173 10.24 19.45 -9.47
CA PHE A 173 10.08 18.41 -8.48
C PHE A 173 10.20 17.01 -9.10
N GLN A 174 11.10 16.19 -8.54
CA GLN A 174 11.21 14.78 -8.86
C GLN A 174 10.63 13.96 -7.70
N PRO A 175 9.78 12.96 -7.98
CA PRO A 175 9.21 12.11 -6.94
C PRO A 175 10.32 11.34 -6.23
N LEU A 176 10.49 11.63 -4.95
CA LEU A 176 11.41 10.87 -4.10
C LEU A 176 10.81 9.48 -3.82
N PRO A 177 11.66 8.44 -3.82
CA PRO A 177 11.19 7.08 -3.65
C PRO A 177 10.60 6.87 -2.26
N ARG A 178 9.77 5.84 -2.21
CA ARG A 178 9.04 5.42 -1.02
C ARG A 178 9.95 4.60 -0.11
N ALA A 179 9.56 4.47 1.15
CA ALA A 179 10.24 3.55 2.03
C ALA A 179 10.02 2.11 1.56
N GLU A 180 11.09 1.34 1.44
CA GLU A 180 10.97 -0.10 1.19
C GLU A 180 10.78 -0.81 2.53
N VAL A 181 9.86 -1.77 2.57
CA VAL A 181 9.44 -2.37 3.83
C VAL A 181 9.39 -3.88 3.69
N HIS A 182 10.20 -4.56 4.50
CA HIS A 182 10.31 -6.01 4.52
C HIS A 182 9.86 -6.57 5.87
N THR A 183 9.08 -7.65 5.83
CA THR A 183 8.63 -8.35 7.05
C THR A 183 9.23 -9.73 7.10
N TYR A 184 9.86 -10.06 8.22
CA TYR A 184 10.48 -11.36 8.41
C TYR A 184 9.46 -12.38 8.93
N VAL A 185 9.55 -13.60 8.42
CA VAL A 185 8.79 -14.73 8.98
C VAL A 185 9.62 -15.33 10.12
N MET A 186 9.14 -15.14 11.34
CA MET A 186 9.88 -15.59 12.52
C MET A 186 9.64 -17.09 12.76
N LYS A 187 10.63 -17.76 13.35
CA LYS A 187 10.51 -19.18 13.73
C LYS A 187 9.62 -19.36 14.96
N THR A 188 9.83 -18.54 15.99
CA THR A 188 9.12 -18.56 17.27
C THR A 188 8.78 -17.12 17.73
N GLU A 189 7.91 -16.98 18.73
CA GLU A 189 7.54 -15.68 19.34
C GLU A 189 8.37 -15.35 20.60
N ASP A 190 9.28 -16.24 20.98
CA ASP A 190 9.93 -16.23 22.30
C ASP A 190 11.09 -15.24 22.37
N ASP A 191 11.63 -14.82 21.22
CA ASP A 191 12.65 -13.78 21.13
C ASP A 191 12.00 -12.42 20.78
N PRO A 192 11.76 -11.53 21.77
CA PRO A 192 11.19 -10.21 21.51
C PRO A 192 12.18 -9.28 20.79
N SER A 193 13.48 -9.59 20.82
CA SER A 193 14.53 -8.78 20.20
C SER A 193 14.80 -9.14 18.74
N ALA A 194 14.25 -10.26 18.26
CA ALA A 194 14.33 -10.66 16.87
C ALA A 194 13.72 -9.59 15.96
N THR A 195 14.42 -9.26 14.87
CA THR A 195 13.91 -8.31 13.87
C THR A 195 12.65 -8.86 13.21
N ALA A 196 11.53 -8.16 13.37
CA ALA A 196 10.27 -8.53 12.74
C ALA A 196 9.97 -7.70 11.49
N LEU A 197 10.52 -6.49 11.43
CA LEU A 197 10.26 -5.51 10.40
C LEU A 197 11.55 -4.77 10.06
N GLU A 198 11.82 -4.64 8.78
CA GLU A 198 12.92 -3.86 8.23
C GLU A 198 12.34 -2.76 7.35
N ILE A 199 12.90 -1.55 7.50
CA ILE A 199 12.47 -0.37 6.75
C ILE A 199 13.72 0.27 6.15
N ILE A 200 13.75 0.39 4.83
CA ILE A 200 14.85 1.03 4.10
C ILE A 200 14.38 2.41 3.65
N LEU A 201 15.15 3.44 4.00
CA LEU A 201 14.86 4.85 3.73
C LEU A 201 16.07 5.52 3.08
N GLU A 202 15.85 6.33 2.05
CA GLU A 202 16.95 7.10 1.42
C GLU A 202 17.44 8.27 2.27
N ASN A 203 16.57 8.83 3.10
CA ASN A 203 16.90 9.98 3.95
C ASN A 203 17.58 9.52 5.24
N GLU A 204 18.89 9.35 5.13
CA GLU A 204 19.79 8.92 6.20
C GLU A 204 19.59 9.71 7.51
N SER A 205 19.59 11.05 7.42
CA SER A 205 19.48 11.91 8.62
C SER A 205 18.17 11.69 9.39
N TRP A 206 17.07 11.43 8.68
CA TRP A 206 15.78 11.19 9.31
C TRP A 206 15.70 9.76 9.85
N ALA A 207 16.18 8.78 9.09
CA ALA A 207 16.16 7.38 9.48
C ALA A 207 16.98 7.12 10.74
N GLU A 208 18.21 7.66 10.81
CA GLU A 208 19.05 7.54 12.00
C GLU A 208 18.43 8.21 13.21
N ALA A 209 17.89 9.42 13.06
CA ALA A 209 17.30 10.15 14.16
C ALA A 209 16.04 9.43 14.70
N CYS A 210 15.24 8.87 13.79
CA CYS A 210 14.08 8.06 14.14
C CYS A 210 14.49 6.78 14.88
N ALA A 211 15.51 6.06 14.39
CA ALA A 211 16.01 4.84 15.03
C ALA A 211 16.61 5.13 16.42
N LYS A 212 17.42 6.19 16.55
CA LYS A 212 18.02 6.63 17.83
C LYS A 212 16.94 6.99 18.85
N ASN A 213 15.91 7.74 18.44
CA ASN A 213 14.81 8.13 19.32
C ASN A 213 14.03 6.92 19.87
N ASN A 214 13.89 5.85 19.08
CA ASN A 214 13.19 4.63 19.48
C ASN A 214 14.12 3.53 20.00
N GLN A 215 15.43 3.79 20.14
CA GLN A 215 16.44 2.82 20.57
C GLN A 215 16.50 1.55 19.67
N TRP A 216 16.21 1.70 18.39
CA TRP A 216 16.29 0.61 17.42
C TRP A 216 17.66 0.52 16.76
N LYS A 217 18.00 -0.68 16.29
CA LYS A 217 19.21 -0.89 15.49
C LYS A 217 18.97 -0.33 14.09
N TYR A 218 20.02 0.25 13.52
CA TYR A 218 20.03 0.69 12.14
C TYR A 218 21.42 0.44 11.55
N ASP A 219 21.47 0.08 10.28
CA ASP A 219 22.71 -0.09 9.53
C ASP A 219 22.60 0.63 8.17
N GLN A 220 23.69 0.69 7.42
CA GLN A 220 23.61 1.05 6.01
C GLN A 220 22.98 -0.10 5.24
N ALA A 221 22.03 0.21 4.36
CA ALA A 221 21.42 -0.81 3.53
C ALA A 221 22.48 -1.45 2.64
N PRO A 222 22.49 -2.79 2.49
CA PRO A 222 23.37 -3.44 1.53
C PRO A 222 23.09 -2.88 0.13
N LEU A 223 24.16 -2.63 -0.65
CA LEU A 223 24.00 -2.33 -2.07
C LEU A 223 23.19 -3.45 -2.71
N PRO A 224 22.21 -3.14 -3.58
CA PRO A 224 21.39 -4.18 -4.21
C PRO A 224 22.31 -5.18 -4.92
N GLU A 225 22.37 -6.41 -4.42
CA GLU A 225 23.05 -7.50 -5.10
C GLU A 225 22.29 -7.77 -6.41
N GLU A 226 22.97 -7.66 -7.56
CA GLU A 226 22.45 -7.92 -8.92
C GLU A 226 21.93 -9.36 -9.14
N GLU A 227 21.77 -10.19 -8.10
CA GLU A 227 21.57 -11.63 -8.22
C GLU A 227 20.13 -12.11 -8.50
N THR A 228 19.10 -11.27 -8.44
CA THR A 228 17.72 -11.72 -8.65
C THR A 228 17.23 -11.75 -10.11
N LEU A 229 18.09 -11.50 -11.10
CA LEU A 229 17.74 -11.61 -12.53
C LEU A 229 18.11 -12.95 -13.20
N LYS A 230 18.74 -13.89 -12.48
CA LYS A 230 19.16 -15.20 -13.05
C LYS A 230 18.41 -16.43 -12.51
N LYS A 231 17.34 -16.26 -11.75
CA LYS A 231 16.44 -17.37 -11.37
C LYS A 231 14.98 -17.02 -11.69
N GLY A 232 14.66 -17.13 -12.97
CA GLY A 232 13.31 -17.19 -13.52
C GLY A 232 13.31 -18.16 -14.69
#